data_AF-A0A6M2A1W9-F1
#
_entry.id   AF-A0A6M2A1W9-F1
#
_cell.length_a   1.000
_cell.length_b   1.000
_cell.length_c   1.000
_cell.angle_alpha   90.00
_cell.angle_beta   90.00
_cell.angle_gamma   90.00
#
_symmetry.space_group_name_H-M   'P 1'
#
loop_
_entity.id
_entity.type
_entity.pdbx_description
1 polymer ?
#
loop_
_entity_poly.entity_id
_entity_poly.type
_entity_poly.pdbx_seq_one_letter_code
_entity_poly.pdbx_strand_id
1 'polypeptide(L)'
;MINRIFIILFFAFSSLYFSTVFPKNRVEHVSKTYCCPKLMEAFSLIRDMPQVNDLLSKILEDGPLYIRSNHHFTKKFEGYWSGNDRTIYVTKIHSKAVQINTILFEMHNAINDSELEHLDCLAYYGKINRADYIRAVEYWEYKNAKATAAILNEGIEAAIFPEECYWYLSDDFEEHFHYQQSAGHSAYIGKMYDSVVGM
;
A
#
# COMPACT_ATOMS: atom_id res chain seq x y z
N MET A 1 47.05 -25.07 -50.72
CA MET A 1 45.93 -25.63 -51.51
C MET A 1 45.13 -26.56 -50.61
N ILE A 2 43.81 -26.30 -50.51
CA ILE A 2 42.71 -27.24 -50.18
C ILE A 2 42.71 -27.84 -48.76
N ASN A 3 41.90 -27.37 -47.80
CA ASN A 3 40.47 -27.64 -47.53
C ASN A 3 40.14 -29.03 -46.90
N ARG A 4 39.36 -28.98 -45.79
CA ARG A 4 38.38 -29.98 -45.25
C ARG A 4 38.90 -31.11 -44.34
N ILE A 5 38.59 -31.07 -43.03
CA ILE A 5 37.41 -31.65 -42.33
C ILE A 5 37.39 -33.18 -42.42
N PHE A 6 37.46 -33.88 -41.27
CA PHE A 6 36.49 -34.93 -40.90
C PHE A 6 36.55 -35.31 -39.40
N ILE A 7 35.35 -35.48 -38.86
CA ILE A 7 34.91 -35.77 -37.48
C ILE A 7 34.98 -37.27 -37.18
N ILE A 8 35.39 -37.67 -35.98
CA ILE A 8 34.97 -38.91 -35.27
C ILE A 8 35.04 -38.59 -33.75
N LEU A 9 33.93 -38.26 -33.06
CA LEU A 9 32.95 -39.11 -32.35
C LEU A 9 33.47 -39.90 -31.12
N PHE A 10 33.01 -39.44 -29.95
CA PHE A 10 32.37 -40.22 -28.86
C PHE A 10 33.14 -41.39 -28.21
N PHE A 11 33.56 -41.25 -26.94
CA PHE A 11 32.86 -41.79 -25.76
C PHE A 11 33.66 -41.62 -24.46
N ALA A 12 32.89 -41.62 -23.35
CA ALA A 12 33.25 -41.93 -21.96
C ALA A 12 33.55 -40.72 -21.05
N PHE A 13 32.54 -40.12 -20.40
CA PHE A 13 31.95 -40.53 -19.11
C PHE A 13 32.98 -40.62 -17.96
N SER A 14 33.27 -39.48 -17.32
CA SER A 14 33.55 -39.41 -15.88
C SER A 14 33.67 -37.97 -15.42
N SER A 15 32.56 -37.25 -15.38
CA SER A 15 32.46 -36.03 -14.57
C SER A 15 31.11 -36.01 -13.90
N LEU A 16 30.97 -36.89 -12.90
CA LEU A 16 30.07 -36.72 -11.77
C LEU A 16 30.46 -35.42 -11.04
N TYR A 17 30.17 -34.28 -11.65
CA TYR A 17 29.88 -33.07 -10.89
C TYR A 17 28.45 -33.25 -10.40
N PHE A 18 28.32 -33.89 -9.24
CA PHE A 18 27.26 -33.53 -8.32
C PHE A 18 27.53 -32.07 -7.91
N SER A 19 27.16 -31.15 -8.80
CA SER A 19 26.67 -29.85 -8.36
C SER A 19 25.40 -30.18 -7.62
N THR A 20 25.52 -30.44 -6.32
CA THR A 20 24.39 -30.22 -5.43
C THR A 20 24.03 -28.76 -5.62
N VAL A 21 23.04 -28.54 -6.47
CA VAL A 21 22.19 -27.37 -6.39
C VAL A 21 21.64 -27.46 -4.98
N PHE A 22 22.34 -26.85 -4.03
CA PHE A 22 21.72 -26.43 -2.80
C PHE A 22 20.48 -25.69 -3.29
N PRO A 23 19.26 -26.15 -2.98
CA PRO A 23 18.12 -25.28 -3.14
C PRO A 23 18.54 -24.06 -2.34
N LYS A 24 18.75 -22.94 -3.05
CA LYS A 24 18.94 -21.62 -2.45
C LYS A 24 17.86 -21.57 -1.41
N ASN A 25 18.24 -21.73 -0.13
CA ASN A 25 17.30 -21.83 0.97
C ASN A 25 16.33 -20.70 0.70
N ARG A 26 15.12 -21.06 0.29
CA ARG A 26 14.05 -20.10 0.16
C ARG A 26 13.88 -19.74 1.62
N VAL A 27 14.56 -18.66 2.03
CA VAL A 27 14.38 -18.06 3.34
C VAL A 27 12.88 -18.02 3.42
N GLU A 28 12.32 -18.85 4.30
CA GLU A 28 10.95 -18.69 4.71
C GLU A 28 10.93 -17.25 5.19
N HIS A 29 10.49 -16.36 4.32
CA HIS A 29 10.01 -15.06 4.72
C HIS A 29 8.86 -15.41 5.63
N VAL A 30 9.16 -15.59 6.92
CA VAL A 30 8.17 -15.56 7.99
C VAL A 30 7.33 -14.34 7.64
N SER A 31 6.09 -14.57 7.22
CA SER A 31 5.25 -13.54 6.65
C SER A 31 5.24 -12.36 7.62
N LYS A 32 5.93 -11.28 7.26
CA LYS A 32 5.97 -10.05 8.06
C LYS A 32 4.64 -9.29 8.00
N THR A 33 3.67 -9.83 7.25
CA THR A 33 2.30 -9.34 7.24
C THR A 33 1.39 -10.24 8.07
N TYR A 34 0.64 -9.63 8.98
CA TYR A 34 -0.30 -10.28 9.87
C TYR A 34 -1.70 -9.71 9.65
N CYS A 35 -2.56 -10.46 8.97
CA CYS A 35 -3.94 -10.06 8.71
C CYS A 35 -4.91 -10.81 9.62
N CYS A 36 -5.87 -10.11 10.22
CA CYS A 36 -6.90 -10.78 11.02
C CYS A 36 -7.79 -11.66 10.10
N PRO A 37 -8.37 -12.76 10.62
CA PRO A 37 -9.13 -13.71 9.80
C PRO A 37 -10.29 -13.06 9.03
N LYS A 38 -10.95 -12.05 9.61
CA LYS A 38 -12.09 -11.34 9.00
C LYS A 38 -11.73 -10.58 7.72
N LEU A 39 -10.46 -10.19 7.55
CA LEU A 39 -9.97 -9.39 6.43
C LEU A 39 -9.09 -10.23 5.47
N MET A 40 -8.84 -11.49 5.80
CA MET A 40 -7.88 -12.33 5.08
C MET A 40 -8.31 -12.58 3.63
N GLU A 41 -9.60 -12.75 3.38
CA GLU A 41 -10.10 -12.98 2.02
C GLU A 41 -9.86 -11.77 1.11
N ALA A 42 -10.25 -10.57 1.56
CA ALA A 42 -9.98 -9.32 0.85
C ALA A 42 -8.47 -9.10 0.65
N PHE A 43 -7.69 -9.31 1.69
CA PHE A 43 -6.23 -9.15 1.61
C PHE A 43 -5.57 -10.17 0.69
N SER A 44 -6.11 -11.39 0.58
CA SER A 44 -5.57 -12.41 -0.33
C SER A 44 -5.75 -11.97 -1.79
N LEU A 45 -6.93 -11.47 -2.15
CA LEU A 45 -7.17 -10.91 -3.50
C LEU A 45 -6.21 -9.74 -3.79
N ILE A 46 -6.03 -8.84 -2.82
CA ILE A 46 -5.08 -7.71 -2.94
C ILE A 46 -3.68 -8.22 -3.28
N ARG A 47 -3.21 -9.29 -2.64
CA ARG A 47 -1.88 -9.88 -2.88
C ARG A 47 -1.71 -10.58 -4.22
N ASP A 48 -2.81 -10.97 -4.86
CA ASP A 48 -2.76 -11.60 -6.18
C ASP A 48 -2.40 -10.58 -7.29
N MET A 49 -2.47 -9.27 -6.98
CA MET A 49 -2.02 -8.20 -7.87
C MET A 49 -0.48 -8.04 -7.83
N PRO A 50 0.25 -8.13 -8.95
CA PRO A 50 1.71 -7.99 -8.98
C PRO A 50 2.22 -6.67 -8.38
N GLN A 51 1.62 -5.53 -8.75
CA GLN A 51 2.02 -4.20 -8.28
C GLN A 51 1.82 -4.00 -6.77
N VAL A 52 0.90 -4.75 -6.16
CA VAL A 52 0.71 -4.74 -4.71
C VAL A 52 1.86 -5.44 -4.00
N ASN A 53 2.48 -6.45 -4.61
CA ASN A 53 3.64 -7.11 -4.01
C ASN A 53 4.85 -6.16 -3.93
N ASP A 54 5.00 -5.25 -4.91
CA ASP A 54 6.00 -4.18 -4.85
C ASP A 54 5.66 -3.17 -3.74
N LEU A 55 4.38 -2.82 -3.59
CA LEU A 55 3.87 -1.95 -2.52
C LEU A 55 4.17 -2.56 -1.14
N LEU A 56 3.82 -3.83 -0.95
CA LEU A 56 4.08 -4.58 0.28
C LEU A 56 5.58 -4.68 0.58
N SER A 57 6.40 -4.93 -0.43
CA SER A 57 7.84 -5.05 -0.23
C SER A 57 8.41 -3.77 0.36
N LYS A 58 8.01 -2.61 -0.16
CA LYS A 58 8.41 -1.29 0.38
C LYS A 58 7.91 -1.06 1.80
N ILE A 59 6.63 -1.33 2.07
CA ILE A 59 6.08 -1.21 3.44
C ILE A 59 6.84 -2.11 4.42
N LEU A 60 7.27 -3.29 3.99
CA LEU A 60 7.94 -4.26 4.86
C LEU A 60 9.43 -3.97 5.09
N GLU A 61 10.01 -2.98 4.39
CA GLU A 61 11.37 -2.48 4.67
C GLU A 61 11.45 -1.87 6.07
N ASP A 62 10.40 -1.17 6.50
CA ASP A 62 10.34 -0.49 7.80
C ASP A 62 9.82 -1.37 8.94
N GLY A 63 9.46 -2.62 8.66
CA GLY A 63 9.02 -3.58 9.68
C GLY A 63 7.75 -4.35 9.33
N PRO A 64 7.22 -5.14 10.27
CA PRO A 64 6.00 -5.91 10.03
C PRO A 64 4.78 -5.00 9.80
N LEU A 65 3.84 -5.50 9.00
CA LEU A 65 2.55 -4.87 8.72
C LEU A 65 1.44 -5.66 9.42
N TYR A 66 0.60 -4.99 10.18
CA TYR A 66 -0.59 -5.58 10.77
C TYR A 66 -1.84 -5.05 10.05
N ILE A 67 -2.81 -5.92 9.79
CA ILE A 67 -4.10 -5.57 9.21
C ILE A 67 -5.18 -6.08 10.17
N ARG A 68 -5.88 -5.15 10.83
CA ARG A 68 -6.80 -5.46 11.93
C ARG A 68 -8.17 -4.84 11.70
N SER A 69 -9.19 -5.49 12.24
CA SER A 69 -10.53 -4.90 12.33
C SER A 69 -10.67 -4.10 13.63
N ASN A 70 -11.12 -2.84 13.56
CA ASN A 70 -11.35 -2.02 14.75
C ASN A 70 -12.80 -1.52 14.84
N HIS A 71 -13.59 -2.16 15.70
CA HIS A 71 -15.00 -1.81 15.89
C HIS A 71 -15.22 -0.57 16.78
N HIS A 72 -14.15 -0.01 17.39
CA HIS A 72 -14.27 1.07 18.38
C HIS A 72 -13.99 2.46 17.83
N PHE A 73 -13.58 2.58 16.56
CA PHE A 73 -13.36 3.89 15.95
C PHE A 73 -14.65 4.54 15.46
N THR A 74 -14.69 5.87 15.53
CA THR A 74 -15.88 6.65 15.18
C THR A 74 -16.34 6.38 13.74
N LYS A 75 -17.66 6.41 13.49
CA LYS A 75 -18.32 6.05 12.22
C LYS A 75 -17.89 6.86 10.97
N LYS A 76 -16.92 7.77 11.10
CA LYS A 76 -16.59 8.78 10.07
C LYS A 76 -15.71 8.24 8.93
N PHE A 77 -14.81 7.31 9.20
CA PHE A 77 -13.90 6.75 8.20
C PHE A 77 -14.03 5.23 8.11
N GLU A 78 -13.65 4.66 6.97
CA GLU A 78 -13.71 3.21 6.70
C GLU A 78 -12.45 2.46 7.19
N GLY A 79 -11.33 3.18 7.29
CA GLY A 79 -10.10 2.73 7.92
C GLY A 79 -9.12 3.88 8.19
N TYR A 80 -7.95 3.52 8.71
CA TYR A 80 -6.78 4.40 8.85
C TYR A 80 -5.49 3.58 9.04
N TRP A 81 -4.37 4.17 8.62
CA TRP A 81 -3.02 3.73 8.96
C TRP A 81 -2.57 4.31 10.31
N SER A 82 -1.95 3.46 11.12
CA SER A 82 -1.31 3.85 12.38
C SER A 82 0.18 3.54 12.29
N GLY A 83 1.01 4.58 12.11
CA GLY A 83 2.47 4.44 12.07
C GLY A 83 3.07 3.88 13.36
N ASN A 84 2.52 4.28 14.52
CA ASN A 84 3.00 3.88 15.86
C ASN A 84 3.08 2.36 16.08
N ASP A 85 2.08 1.63 15.61
CA ASP A 85 2.00 0.16 15.76
C ASP A 85 1.99 -0.57 14.40
N ARG A 86 2.33 0.16 13.33
CA ARG A 86 2.35 -0.32 11.94
C ARG A 86 1.10 -1.11 11.54
N THR A 87 -0.06 -0.57 11.89
CA THR A 87 -1.35 -1.25 11.71
C THR A 87 -2.27 -0.49 10.77
N ILE A 88 -2.78 -1.18 9.75
CA ILE A 88 -3.98 -0.77 9.01
C ILE A 88 -5.20 -1.23 9.80
N TYR A 89 -5.99 -0.27 10.26
CA TYR A 89 -7.24 -0.52 10.94
C TYR A 89 -8.42 -0.33 9.99
N VAL A 90 -9.18 -1.41 9.75
CA VAL A 90 -10.43 -1.36 8.98
C VAL A 90 -11.60 -1.30 9.97
N THR A 91 -12.36 -0.20 9.95
CA THR A 91 -13.37 0.11 10.96
C THR A 91 -14.77 -0.38 10.56
N LYS A 92 -15.06 -0.39 9.26
CA LYS A 92 -16.35 -0.77 8.69
C LYS A 92 -16.22 -2.02 7.82
N ILE A 93 -16.60 -3.16 8.38
CA ILE A 93 -16.67 -4.44 7.65
C ILE A 93 -18.06 -4.53 7.00
N HIS A 94 -18.30 -3.74 5.94
CA HIS A 94 -19.58 -3.76 5.22
C HIS A 94 -19.57 -4.76 4.07
N SER A 95 -18.66 -4.59 3.12
CA SER A 95 -18.50 -5.47 1.96
C SER A 95 -17.03 -5.77 1.72
N LYS A 96 -16.76 -6.81 0.93
CA LYS A 96 -15.40 -7.14 0.50
C LYS A 96 -14.77 -6.01 -0.32
N ALA A 97 -15.56 -5.36 -1.17
CA ALA A 97 -15.13 -4.20 -1.95
C ALA A 97 -14.62 -3.07 -1.04
N VAL A 98 -15.38 -2.71 0.00
CA VAL A 98 -14.96 -1.68 0.97
C VAL A 98 -13.66 -2.08 1.68
N GLN A 99 -13.51 -3.35 2.06
CA GLN A 99 -12.27 -3.83 2.67
C GLN A 99 -11.07 -3.71 1.72
N ILE A 100 -11.23 -4.09 0.45
CA ILE A 100 -10.18 -4.00 -0.57
C ILE A 100 -9.78 -2.53 -0.76
N ASN A 101 -10.75 -1.65 -1.01
CA ASN A 101 -10.53 -0.22 -1.18
C ASN A 101 -9.77 0.37 0.01
N THR A 102 -10.26 0.10 1.22
CA THR A 102 -9.69 0.63 2.47
C THR A 102 -8.26 0.12 2.64
N ILE A 103 -8.02 -1.18 2.52
CA ILE A 103 -6.67 -1.74 2.73
C ILE A 103 -5.69 -1.16 1.71
N LEU A 104 -6.05 -1.06 0.43
CA LEU A 104 -5.16 -0.49 -0.59
C LEU A 104 -4.83 0.98 -0.33
N PHE A 105 -5.84 1.78 0.02
CA PHE A 105 -5.62 3.20 0.34
C PHE A 105 -4.69 3.36 1.55
N GLU A 106 -4.92 2.59 2.61
CA GLU A 106 -4.08 2.67 3.81
C GLU A 106 -2.66 2.10 3.59
N MET A 107 -2.47 1.19 2.62
CA MET A 107 -1.12 0.78 2.20
C MET A 107 -0.36 1.93 1.54
N HIS A 108 -1.03 2.79 0.77
CA HIS A 108 -0.41 4.00 0.23
C HIS A 108 -0.11 5.03 1.33
N ASN A 109 -0.97 5.17 2.34
CA ASN A 109 -0.64 5.96 3.53
C ASN A 109 0.60 5.42 4.24
N ALA A 110 0.71 4.09 4.41
CA ALA A 110 1.87 3.47 5.04
C ALA A 110 3.19 3.72 4.30
N ILE A 111 3.18 3.82 2.96
CA ILE A 111 4.38 4.19 2.19
C ILE A 111 4.74 5.66 2.36
N ASN A 112 3.74 6.52 2.45
CA ASN A 112 3.93 7.96 2.53
C ASN A 112 3.99 8.46 3.99
N ASP A 113 4.11 7.55 4.96
CA ASP A 113 4.10 7.85 6.39
C ASP A 113 5.19 8.86 6.75
N SER A 114 6.41 8.66 6.24
CA SER A 114 7.54 9.58 6.47
C SER A 114 7.30 10.99 5.93
N GLU A 115 6.55 11.13 4.82
CA GLU A 115 6.20 12.44 4.25
C GLU A 115 5.11 13.13 5.08
N LEU A 116 4.15 12.37 5.61
CA LEU A 116 3.13 12.88 6.53
C LEU A 116 3.75 13.29 7.88
N GLU A 117 4.64 12.46 8.44
CA GLU A 117 5.42 12.79 9.64
C GLU A 117 6.29 14.03 9.42
N HIS A 118 6.84 14.21 8.21
CA HIS A 118 7.57 15.42 7.88
C HIS A 118 6.69 16.67 7.94
N LEU A 119 5.45 16.60 7.44
CA LEU A 119 4.48 17.69 7.56
C LEU A 119 4.13 17.99 9.02
N ASP A 120 3.96 16.96 9.85
CA ASP A 120 3.73 17.12 11.29
C ASP A 120 4.94 17.77 11.98
N CYS A 121 6.16 17.39 11.61
CA CYS A 121 7.38 18.03 12.11
C CYS A 121 7.42 19.52 11.71
N LEU A 122 7.12 19.85 10.46
CA LEU A 122 7.07 21.24 10.01
C LEU A 122 6.01 22.03 10.79
N ALA A 123 4.85 21.44 11.06
CA ALA A 123 3.78 22.07 11.84
C ALA A 123 4.23 22.31 13.29
N TYR A 124 4.75 21.28 13.95
CA TYR A 124 5.26 21.34 15.33
C TYR A 124 6.31 22.45 15.52
N TYR A 125 7.22 22.62 14.55
CA TYR A 125 8.25 23.67 14.60
C TYR A 125 7.80 25.02 14.05
N GLY A 126 6.52 25.20 13.67
CA GLY A 126 5.98 26.45 13.12
C GLY A 126 6.58 26.84 11.76
N LYS A 127 7.07 25.87 11.00
CA LYS A 127 7.69 26.06 9.67
C LYS A 127 6.70 25.96 8.52
N ILE A 128 5.50 25.49 8.78
CA ILE A 128 4.37 25.48 7.85
C ILE A 128 3.16 26.07 8.58
N ASN A 129 2.37 26.90 7.89
CA ASN A 129 1.13 27.40 8.47
C ASN A 129 0.00 26.39 8.30
N ARG A 130 -1.09 26.59 9.04
CA ARG A 130 -2.25 25.70 9.04
C ARG A 130 -2.86 25.46 7.66
N ALA A 131 -2.96 26.49 6.82
CA ALA A 131 -3.59 26.38 5.50
C ALA A 131 -2.73 25.54 4.55
N ASP A 132 -1.42 25.78 4.55
CA ASP A 132 -0.46 25.02 3.74
C ASP A 132 -0.34 23.57 4.20
N TYR A 133 -0.39 23.32 5.52
CA TYR A 133 -0.43 21.97 6.08
C TYR A 133 -1.66 21.20 5.59
N ILE A 134 -2.86 21.79 5.74
CA ILE A 134 -4.12 21.15 5.32
C ILE A 134 -4.04 20.80 3.83
N ARG A 135 -3.61 21.75 3.00
CA ARG A 135 -3.49 21.54 1.56
C ARG A 135 -2.46 20.48 1.19
N ALA A 136 -1.34 20.42 1.90
CA ALA A 136 -0.30 19.42 1.67
C ALA A 136 -0.77 17.99 2.03
N VAL A 137 -1.47 17.82 3.15
CA VAL A 137 -2.05 16.52 3.54
C VAL A 137 -3.11 16.07 2.53
N GLU A 138 -4.04 16.96 2.15
CA GLU A 138 -5.06 16.67 1.12
C GLU A 138 -4.42 16.29 -0.23
N TYR A 139 -3.29 16.90 -0.58
CA TYR A 139 -2.57 16.56 -1.81
C TYR A 139 -1.99 15.14 -1.77
N TRP A 140 -1.47 14.71 -0.62
CA TRP A 140 -1.03 13.34 -0.42
C TRP A 140 -2.19 12.34 -0.47
N GLU A 141 -3.33 12.66 0.15
CA GLU A 141 -4.52 11.82 0.05
C GLU A 141 -5.05 11.72 -1.37
N TYR A 142 -5.07 12.82 -2.14
CA TYR A 142 -5.42 12.81 -3.55
C TYR A 142 -4.49 11.89 -4.36
N LYS A 143 -3.17 11.94 -4.12
CA LYS A 143 -2.23 11.03 -4.77
C LYS A 143 -2.48 9.57 -4.39
N ASN A 144 -2.76 9.29 -3.12
CA ASN A 144 -3.05 7.94 -2.63
C ASN A 144 -4.36 7.41 -3.22
N ALA A 145 -5.37 8.26 -3.35
CA ALA A 145 -6.63 7.96 -4.01
C ALA A 145 -6.40 7.56 -5.48
N LYS A 146 -5.62 8.36 -6.23
CA LYS A 146 -5.30 8.04 -7.64
C LYS A 146 -4.57 6.71 -7.79
N ALA A 147 -3.56 6.47 -6.95
CA ALA A 147 -2.80 5.23 -6.99
C ALA A 147 -3.69 4.03 -6.64
N THR A 148 -4.55 4.17 -5.64
CA THR A 148 -5.54 3.16 -5.25
C THR A 148 -6.49 2.85 -6.40
N ALA A 149 -7.10 3.86 -7.00
CA ALA A 149 -8.05 3.69 -8.10
C ALA A 149 -7.42 2.99 -9.31
N ALA A 150 -6.16 3.27 -9.63
CA ALA A 150 -5.44 2.58 -10.70
C ALA A 150 -5.33 1.07 -10.43
N ILE A 151 -4.92 0.68 -9.20
CA ILE A 151 -4.84 -0.72 -8.80
C ILE A 151 -6.23 -1.37 -8.80
N LEU A 152 -7.26 -0.67 -8.33
CA LEU A 152 -8.63 -1.17 -8.34
C LEU A 152 -9.12 -1.47 -9.75
N ASN A 153 -8.96 -0.53 -10.68
CA ASN A 153 -9.38 -0.69 -12.07
C ASN A 153 -8.68 -1.87 -12.73
N GLU A 154 -7.36 -1.98 -12.59
CA GLU A 154 -6.60 -3.13 -13.12
C GLU A 154 -7.06 -4.47 -12.51
N GLY A 155 -7.34 -4.49 -11.20
CA GLY A 155 -7.82 -5.70 -10.53
C GLY A 155 -9.23 -6.11 -10.96
N ILE A 156 -10.11 -5.15 -11.29
CA ILE A 156 -11.44 -5.41 -11.84
C ILE A 156 -11.32 -5.93 -13.27
N GLU A 157 -10.51 -5.29 -14.11
CA GLU A 157 -10.25 -5.73 -15.50
C GLU A 157 -9.66 -7.14 -15.57
N ALA A 158 -8.83 -7.50 -14.60
CA ALA A 158 -8.27 -8.85 -14.45
C ALA A 158 -9.22 -9.87 -13.81
N ALA A 159 -10.44 -9.47 -13.45
CA ALA A 159 -11.42 -10.28 -12.70
C ALA A 159 -10.91 -10.84 -11.36
N ILE A 160 -9.97 -10.11 -10.72
CA ILE A 160 -9.44 -10.43 -9.38
C ILE A 160 -10.30 -9.75 -8.31
N PHE A 161 -10.69 -8.49 -8.55
CA PHE A 161 -11.53 -7.73 -7.63
C PHE A 161 -13.01 -7.75 -8.04
N PRO A 162 -13.94 -7.68 -7.06
CA PRO A 162 -15.35 -7.44 -7.34
C PRO A 162 -15.57 -6.14 -8.14
N GLU A 163 -16.52 -6.13 -9.07
CA GLU A 163 -16.86 -4.96 -9.89
C GLU A 163 -17.35 -3.76 -9.07
N GLU A 164 -17.81 -4.00 -7.83
CA GLU A 164 -18.25 -2.95 -6.92
C GLU A 164 -17.08 -2.26 -6.20
N CYS A 165 -15.83 -2.66 -6.43
CA CYS A 165 -14.67 -1.90 -5.96
C CYS A 165 -14.58 -0.61 -6.77
N TYR A 166 -14.43 0.52 -6.09
CA TYR A 166 -14.19 1.80 -6.72
C TYR A 166 -13.60 2.77 -5.70
N TRP A 167 -12.86 3.75 -6.19
CA TRP A 167 -12.49 4.92 -5.42
C TRP A 167 -12.92 6.15 -6.21
N TYR A 168 -13.70 7.03 -5.60
CA TYR A 168 -14.12 8.25 -6.26
C TYR A 168 -12.90 9.17 -6.47
N LEU A 169 -12.69 9.59 -7.71
CA LEU A 169 -11.62 10.50 -8.09
C LEU A 169 -12.22 11.75 -8.73
N SER A 170 -11.78 12.91 -8.24
CA SER A 170 -11.91 14.17 -8.96
C SER A 170 -10.92 14.24 -10.12
N ASP A 171 -11.23 15.07 -11.11
CA ASP A 171 -10.41 15.20 -12.34
C ASP A 171 -9.03 15.77 -12.00
N ASP A 172 -8.98 16.72 -11.07
CA ASP A 172 -7.76 17.33 -10.57
C ASP A 172 -7.75 17.53 -9.04
N PHE A 173 -6.61 18.00 -8.54
CA PHE A 173 -6.42 18.25 -7.12
C PHE A 173 -7.27 19.41 -6.60
N GLU A 174 -7.51 20.46 -7.40
CA GLU A 174 -8.28 21.61 -6.92
C GLU A 174 -9.74 21.24 -6.70
N GLU A 175 -10.31 20.43 -7.60
CA GLU A 175 -11.65 19.88 -7.43
C GLU A 175 -11.73 18.97 -6.20
N HIS A 176 -10.77 18.04 -6.04
CA HIS A 176 -10.68 17.20 -4.84
C HIS A 176 -10.62 18.05 -3.58
N PHE A 177 -9.71 19.03 -3.55
CA PHE A 177 -9.51 19.90 -2.39
C PHE A 177 -10.77 20.70 -2.05
N HIS A 178 -11.45 21.25 -3.04
CA HIS A 178 -12.70 21.97 -2.85
C HIS A 178 -13.82 21.08 -2.30
N TYR A 179 -13.92 19.84 -2.81
CA TYR A 179 -14.86 18.84 -2.32
C TYR A 179 -14.57 18.50 -0.84
N GLN A 180 -13.31 18.24 -0.50
CA GLN A 180 -12.92 17.88 0.87
C GLN A 180 -13.12 19.01 1.88
N GLN A 181 -12.92 20.26 1.45
CA GLN A 181 -13.28 21.42 2.25
C GLN A 181 -14.78 21.45 2.56
N SER A 182 -15.62 21.24 1.54
CA SER A 182 -17.08 21.26 1.65
C SER A 182 -17.64 20.07 2.45
N ALA A 183 -17.02 18.90 2.33
CA ALA A 183 -17.35 17.69 3.08
C ALA A 183 -16.91 17.75 4.56
N GLY A 184 -16.10 18.74 4.93
CA GLY A 184 -15.58 18.91 6.29
C GLY A 184 -14.36 18.03 6.61
N HIS A 185 -13.78 17.39 5.60
CA HIS A 185 -12.56 16.59 5.74
C HIS A 185 -11.35 17.47 6.03
N SER A 186 -11.17 18.55 5.27
CA SER A 186 -10.09 19.52 5.51
C SER A 186 -10.20 20.19 6.88
N ALA A 187 -11.42 20.30 7.44
CA ALA A 187 -11.62 20.77 8.81
C ALA A 187 -11.17 19.75 9.87
N TYR A 188 -11.27 18.46 9.57
CA TYR A 188 -10.70 17.39 10.41
C TYR A 188 -9.17 17.42 10.38
N ILE A 189 -8.55 17.52 9.20
CA ILE A 189 -7.09 17.70 9.09
C ILE A 189 -6.63 18.97 9.83
N GLY A 190 -7.40 20.05 9.74
CA GLY A 190 -7.10 21.26 10.50
C GLY A 190 -7.05 21.03 12.01
N LYS A 191 -7.89 20.14 12.56
CA LYS A 191 -7.82 19.77 13.98
C LYS A 191 -6.61 18.91 14.31
N MET A 192 -6.12 18.11 13.36
CA MET A 192 -4.86 17.39 13.52
C MET A 192 -3.70 18.37 13.64
N TYR A 193 -3.63 19.39 12.76
CA TYR A 193 -2.66 20.47 12.88
C TYR A 193 -2.72 21.12 14.28
N ASP A 194 -3.92 21.52 14.71
CA ASP A 194 -4.13 22.15 16.02
C ASP A 194 -3.60 21.26 17.16
N SER A 195 -3.86 19.95 17.09
CA SER A 195 -3.34 18.95 18.04
C SER A 195 -1.82 18.81 18.01
N VAL A 196 -1.18 18.88 16.84
CA VAL A 196 0.27 18.78 16.68
C VAL A 196 0.98 20.00 17.28
N VAL A 197 0.41 21.21 17.09
CA VAL A 197 1.00 22.45 17.61
C VAL A 197 0.62 22.76 19.07
N GLY A 198 -0.26 21.94 19.67
CA GLY A 198 -0.70 22.10 21.06
C GLY A 198 -1.68 23.24 21.28
N MET A 199 -2.57 23.50 20.30
CA MET A 199 -3.65 24.51 20.34
C MET A 199 -5.03 23.90 20.61
#